data_AF-A0A9D1ESN5-F1
#
_entry.id   AF-A0A9D1ESN5-F1
#
_cell.length_a   1.000
_cell.length_b   1.000
_cell.length_c   1.000
_cell.angle_alpha   90.00
_cell.angle_beta   90.00
_cell.angle_gamma   90.00
#
_symmetry.space_group_name_H-M   'P 1'
#
loop_
_entity.id
_entity.type
_entity.pdbx_description
1 polymer ?
#
loop_
_entity_poly.entity_id
_entity_poly.type
_entity_poly.pdbx_seq_one_letter_code
_entity_poly.pdbx_strand_id
1 'polypeptide(L)'
;MKEKLCTGIATILLFIPWTILPLRTFPWALQSPAAEAIVAGYAIFMLLSGVFSVLAYTKGKVRNRWMQICTVILVLYAAFGLAALAMMQWP
;
A
#
# COMPACT_ATOMS: atom_id res chain seq x y z
N MET A 1 22.47 -0.79 9.69
CA MET A 1 22.11 -0.68 8.25
C MET A 1 20.69 -1.18 7.97
N LYS A 2 20.28 -2.33 8.50
CA LYS A 2 18.92 -2.89 8.39
C LYS A 2 17.78 -1.91 8.68
N GLU A 3 17.92 -1.04 9.68
CA GLU A 3 16.92 -0.01 10.01
C GLU A 3 16.73 1.02 8.90
N LYS A 4 17.84 1.58 8.38
CA LYS A 4 17.81 2.54 7.26
C LYS A 4 17.23 1.90 6.00
N LEU A 5 17.55 0.64 5.74
CA LEU A 5 17.02 -0.12 4.61
C LEU A 5 15.49 -0.33 4.75
N CYS A 6 15.02 -0.83 5.89
CA CYS A 6 13.58 -1.05 6.11
C CYS A 6 12.79 0.26 6.02
N THR A 7 13.35 1.33 6.59
CA THR A 7 12.71 2.65 6.55
C THR A 7 12.70 3.23 5.13
N GLY A 8 13.79 3.04 4.37
CA GLY A 8 13.87 3.43 2.96
C GLY A 8 12.86 2.68 2.10
N ILE A 9 12.76 1.35 2.28
CA ILE A 9 11.75 0.52 1.60
C ILE A 9 10.34 1.00 1.97
N ALA A 10 10.03 1.17 3.25
CA ALA A 10 8.72 1.66 3.70
C ALA A 10 8.39 3.04 3.10
N THR A 11 9.39 3.91 2.97
CA THR A 11 9.23 5.22 2.32
C THR A 11 8.86 5.07 0.84
N ILE A 12 9.52 4.19 0.10
CA ILE A 12 9.18 3.93 -1.31
C ILE A 12 7.76 3.34 -1.43
N LEU A 13 7.41 2.42 -0.55
CA LEU A 13 6.07 1.80 -0.50
C LEU A 13 4.96 2.83 -0.25
N LEU A 14 5.25 3.98 0.39
CA LEU A 14 4.26 5.05 0.56
C LEU A 14 3.88 5.73 -0.75
N PHE A 15 4.80 5.84 -1.70
CA PHE A 15 4.57 6.57 -2.94
C PHE A 15 3.87 5.73 -4.01
N ILE A 16 4.08 4.41 -4.00
CA ILE A 16 3.50 3.51 -5.00
C ILE A 16 1.97 3.62 -5.07
N PRO A 17 1.20 3.59 -3.96
CA PRO A 17 -0.25 3.78 -4.01
C PRO A 17 -0.73 5.02 -4.78
N TRP A 18 0.05 6.11 -4.79
CA TRP A 18 -0.32 7.34 -5.47
C TRP A 18 -0.18 7.26 -7.00
N THR A 19 0.55 6.28 -7.52
CA THR A 19 0.68 6.09 -8.98
C THR A 19 -0.61 5.60 -9.63
N ILE A 20 -1.61 5.17 -8.84
CA ILE A 20 -2.93 4.83 -9.37
C ILE A 20 -3.65 6.07 -9.97
N LEU A 21 -3.40 7.26 -9.42
CA LEU A 21 -4.06 8.50 -9.86
C LEU A 21 -3.69 8.86 -11.31
N PRO A 22 -2.40 9.00 -11.69
CA PRO A 22 -2.04 9.22 -13.09
C PRO A 22 -2.40 8.01 -13.96
N LEU A 23 -2.31 6.78 -13.46
CA LEU A 23 -2.65 5.58 -14.24
C LEU A 23 -4.13 5.56 -14.67
N ARG A 24 -5.04 6.04 -13.82
CA ARG A 24 -6.47 6.11 -14.13
C ARG A 24 -6.88 7.31 -15.00
N THR A 25 -5.91 8.11 -15.48
CA THR A 25 -6.19 9.10 -16.54
C THR A 25 -6.30 8.47 -17.92
N PHE A 26 -5.77 7.26 -18.10
CA PHE A 26 -5.84 6.55 -19.37
C PHE A 26 -7.20 5.86 -19.57
N PRO A 27 -7.82 5.99 -20.75
CA PRO A 27 -9.14 5.40 -21.00
C PRO A 27 -9.20 3.88 -20.85
N TRP A 28 -8.14 3.17 -21.26
CA TRP A 28 -8.07 1.71 -21.16
C TRP A 28 -8.02 1.22 -19.71
N ALA A 29 -7.42 2.00 -18.80
CA ALA A 29 -7.33 1.68 -17.38
C ALA A 29 -8.65 1.87 -16.62
N LEU A 30 -9.64 2.49 -17.28
CA LEU A 30 -10.99 2.70 -16.74
C LEU A 30 -12.01 1.68 -17.28
N GLN A 31 -11.66 0.92 -18.31
CA GLN A 31 -12.54 -0.10 -18.90
C GLN A 31 -12.45 -1.42 -18.13
N SER A 32 -13.58 -2.10 -17.96
CA SER A 32 -13.59 -3.49 -17.45
C SER A 32 -13.04 -4.43 -18.53
N PRO A 33 -12.21 -5.44 -18.19
CA PRO A 33 -11.82 -5.89 -16.85
C PRO A 33 -10.56 -5.22 -16.28
N ALA A 34 -9.88 -4.37 -17.07
CA ALA A 34 -8.60 -3.77 -16.68
C ALA A 34 -8.72 -2.89 -15.43
N ALA A 35 -9.80 -2.11 -15.31
CA ALA A 35 -10.04 -1.26 -14.15
C ALA A 35 -10.10 -2.04 -12.83
N GLU A 36 -10.83 -3.15 -12.82
CA GLU A 36 -10.97 -4.03 -11.65
C GLU A 36 -9.63 -4.67 -11.30
N ALA A 37 -8.91 -5.20 -12.29
CA ALA A 37 -7.59 -5.81 -12.08
C ALA A 37 -6.57 -4.81 -11.51
N ILE A 38 -6.57 -3.56 -12.00
CA ILE A 38 -5.71 -2.49 -11.49
C ILE A 38 -6.06 -2.19 -10.03
N VAL A 39 -7.33 -1.92 -9.73
CA VAL A 39 -7.76 -1.58 -8.36
C VAL A 39 -7.45 -2.73 -7.40
N ALA A 40 -7.76 -3.98 -7.76
CA ALA A 40 -7.45 -5.15 -6.96
C ALA A 40 -5.93 -5.31 -6.72
N GLY A 41 -5.11 -5.12 -7.76
CA GLY A 41 -3.66 -5.19 -7.65
C GLY A 41 -3.09 -4.16 -6.67
N TYR A 42 -3.54 -2.90 -6.77
CA TYR A 42 -3.15 -1.86 -5.82
C TYR A 42 -3.65 -2.14 -4.41
N ALA A 43 -4.86 -2.66 -4.25
CA ALA A 43 -5.42 -2.98 -2.94
C ALA A 43 -4.64 -4.11 -2.23
N ILE A 44 -4.29 -5.16 -2.96
CA ILE A 44 -3.42 -6.24 -2.46
C ILE A 44 -2.04 -5.69 -2.09
N PHE A 45 -1.47 -4.81 -2.92
CA PHE A 45 -0.18 -4.18 -2.62
C PHE A 45 -0.22 -3.32 -1.36
N MET A 46 -1.30 -2.53 -1.16
CA MET A 46 -1.51 -1.74 0.05
C MET A 46 -1.60 -2.64 1.30
N LEU A 47 -2.29 -3.78 1.21
CA LEU A 47 -2.35 -4.76 2.30
C LEU A 47 -0.97 -5.33 2.65
N LEU A 48 -0.22 -5.80 1.65
CA LEU A 48 1.10 -6.39 1.84
C LEU A 48 2.10 -5.37 2.42
N SER A 49 2.07 -4.13 1.95
CA SER A 49 2.94 -3.06 2.44
C SER A 49 2.61 -2.65 3.89
N GLY A 50 1.33 -2.61 4.26
CA GLY A 50 0.88 -2.44 5.64
C GLY A 50 1.43 -3.54 6.56
N VAL A 51 1.23 -4.81 6.19
CA VAL A 51 1.74 -5.96 6.96
C VAL A 51 3.26 -5.90 7.10
N PHE A 52 3.98 -5.65 6.00
CA PHE A 52 5.43 -5.48 6.02
C PHE A 52 5.86 -4.38 7.01
N SER A 53 5.21 -3.23 6.99
CA SER A 53 5.55 -2.10 7.85
C SER A 53 5.35 -2.41 9.34
N VAL A 54 4.29 -3.14 9.70
CA VAL A 54 4.02 -3.56 11.07
C VAL A 54 5.05 -4.58 11.53
N LEU A 55 5.40 -5.56 10.68
CA LEU A 55 6.41 -6.56 11.00
C LEU A 55 7.80 -5.94 11.18
N ALA A 56 8.18 -4.99 10.31
CA ALA A 56 9.44 -4.27 10.41
C ALA A 56 9.52 -3.40 11.68
N TYR A 57 8.42 -2.76 12.08
CA TYR A 57 8.36 -1.95 13.31
C TYR A 57 8.40 -2.82 14.59
N THR A 58 7.60 -3.89 14.63
CA THR A 58 7.43 -4.73 15.83
C THR A 58 8.53 -5.79 15.97
N LYS A 59 8.65 -6.70 15.00
CA LYS A 59 9.62 -7.82 15.00
C LYS A 59 11.01 -7.39 14.56
N GLY A 60 11.08 -6.51 13.55
CA GLY A 60 12.34 -5.93 13.07
C GLY A 60 12.99 -4.95 14.05
N LYS A 61 12.26 -4.54 15.10
CA LYS A 61 12.67 -3.56 16.12
C LYS A 61 13.14 -2.22 15.52
N VAL A 62 12.68 -1.86 14.32
CA VAL A 62 13.02 -0.59 13.66
C VAL A 62 12.13 0.52 14.22
N ARG A 63 12.53 1.10 15.36
CA ARG A 63 11.71 2.04 16.16
C ARG A 63 12.09 3.52 15.99
N ASN A 64 12.61 3.91 14.83
CA ASN A 64 12.86 5.32 14.56
C ASN A 64 11.55 6.08 14.26
N ARG A 65 11.51 7.40 14.50
CA ARG A 65 10.28 8.21 14.31
C ARG A 65 9.75 8.16 12.88
N TRP A 66 10.65 8.12 11.89
CA TRP A 66 10.25 8.09 10.48
C TRP A 66 9.52 6.79 10.13
N MET A 67 10.06 5.65 10.57
CA MET A 67 9.42 4.34 10.43
C MET A 67 8.05 4.29 11.12
N GLN A 68 7.92 4.90 12.30
CA GLN A 68 6.62 4.99 12.98
C GLN A 68 5.58 5.71 12.13
N ILE A 69 5.95 6.86 11.54
CA ILE A 69 5.07 7.61 10.62
C ILE A 69 4.73 6.75 9.39
N CYS A 70 5.74 6.12 8.77
CA CYS A 70 5.52 5.23 7.62
C CYS A 70 4.56 4.08 7.96
N THR A 71 4.72 3.44 9.12
CA THR A 71 3.85 2.35 9.57
C THR A 71 2.41 2.83 9.75
N VAL A 72 2.18 3.99 10.37
CA VAL A 72 0.82 4.53 10.53
C VAL A 72 0.15 4.74 9.17
N ILE A 73 0.85 5.35 8.22
CA ILE A 73 0.28 5.64 6.89
C ILE A 73 0.07 4.33 6.09
N LEU A 74 1.03 3.39 6.10
CA LEU A 74 0.89 2.11 5.40
C LEU A 74 -0.23 1.24 5.99
N VAL A 75 -0.48 1.31 7.30
CA VAL A 75 -1.62 0.65 7.93
C VAL A 75 -2.95 1.27 7.49
N LEU A 76 -3.01 2.61 7.38
CA LEU A 76 -4.19 3.27 6.81
C LEU A 76 -4.42 2.81 5.36
N TYR A 77 -3.38 2.76 4.53
CA TYR A 77 -3.49 2.23 3.18
C TYR A 77 -3.97 0.78 3.16
N ALA A 78 -3.47 -0.08 4.05
CA ALA A 78 -3.94 -1.45 4.17
C ALA A 78 -5.45 -1.52 4.51
N ALA A 79 -5.94 -0.66 5.40
CA ALA A 79 -7.37 -0.57 5.70
C ALA A 79 -8.18 -0.12 4.47
N PHE A 80 -7.70 0.87 3.71
CA PHE A 80 -8.32 1.28 2.45
C PHE A 80 -8.30 0.16 1.40
N GLY A 81 -7.19 -0.57 1.28
CA GLY A 81 -7.07 -1.72 0.39
C GLY A 81 -8.07 -2.82 0.76
N LEU A 82 -8.20 -3.13 2.06
CA LEU A 82 -9.19 -4.10 2.54
C LEU A 82 -10.63 -3.66 2.21
N ALA A 83 -10.95 -2.39 2.45
CA ALA A 83 -12.26 -1.83 2.14
C ALA A 83 -12.56 -1.86 0.64
N ALA A 84 -11.58 -1.50 -0.21
CA ALA A 84 -11.72 -1.55 -1.66
C ALA A 84 -12.00 -2.98 -2.15
N LEU A 85 -11.28 -3.98 -1.64
CA LEU A 85 -11.57 -5.38 -1.95
C LEU A 85 -12.95 -5.79 -1.42
N ALA A 86 -13.33 -5.44 -0.20
CA ALA A 86 -14.66 -5.77 0.31
C ALA A 86 -15.79 -5.18 -0.55
N MET A 87 -15.61 -3.95 -1.06
CA MET A 87 -16.57 -3.29 -1.95
C MET A 87 -16.62 -3.95 -3.34
N MET A 88 -15.50 -4.42 -3.87
CA MET A 88 -15.46 -5.13 -5.16
C MET A 88 -16.18 -6.49 -5.12
N GLN A 89 -16.16 -7.16 -3.96
CA GLN A 89 -16.82 -8.44 -3.76
C GLN A 89 -18.33 -8.30 -3.44
N TRP A 90 -18.80 -7.08 -3.17
CA TRP A 90 -20.21 -6.83 -2.88
C TRP A 90 -21.00 -6.79 -4.20
N PRO A 91 -22.08 -7.58 -4.34
CA PRO A 91 -22.89 -7.65 -5.55
C PRO A 91 -23.66 -6.35 -5.83
#